data_AF-A0A958FD30-F1
#
_entry.id   AF-A0A958FD30-F1
#
_cell.length_a   1.000
_cell.length_b   1.000
_cell.length_c   1.000
_cell.angle_alpha   90.00
_cell.angle_beta   90.00
_cell.angle_gamma   90.00
#
_symmetry.space_group_name_H-M   'P 1'
#
loop_
_entity.id
_entity.type
_entity.pdbx_description
1 polymer ?
#
loop_
_entity_poly.entity_id
_entity_poly.type
_entity_poly.pdbx_seq_one_letter_code
_entity_poly.pdbx_strand_id
1 'polypeptide(L)' 'MTLDEQLAAKFVCVKCKGSGATVKRIAATGAGISRIFNIQHNKFVAVSCQQCGYTEIYNPEMLEGKDTRGDILDVIFGG' A
#
# COMPACT_ATOMS: atom_id res chain seq x y z
N MET A 1 -11.65 0.01 -11.43
CA MET A 1 -11.27 0.05 -10.01
C MET A 1 -9.79 0.40 -9.93
N THR A 2 -9.43 1.42 -9.15
CA THR A 2 -8.03 1.81 -8.91
C THR A 2 -7.33 0.81 -7.99
N LEU A 3 -5.98 0.84 -7.90
CA LEU A 3 -5.24 0.01 -6.94
C LEU A 3 -5.66 0.32 -5.51
N ASP A 4 -5.88 1.60 -5.21
CA ASP A 4 -6.18 2.08 -3.87
C ASP A 4 -7.56 1.60 -3.41
N GLU A 5 -8.55 1.59 -4.31
CA GLU A 5 -9.88 1.01 -4.05
C GLU A 5 -9.80 -0.50 -3.76
N GLN A 6 -8.98 -1.24 -4.52
CA GLN A 6 -8.80 -2.68 -4.30
C GLN A 6 -8.13 -2.98 -2.97
N LEU A 7 -7.10 -2.21 -2.62
CA LEU A 7 -6.43 -2.31 -1.32
C LEU A 7 -7.40 -2.00 -0.18
N ALA A 8 -8.22 -0.96 -0.29
CA ALA A 8 -9.19 -0.61 0.74
C ALA A 8 -10.25 -1.71 0.96
N ALA A 9 -10.74 -2.28 -0.15
CA ALA A 9 -11.83 -3.26 -0.13
C ALA A 9 -11.39 -4.68 0.28
N LYS A 10 -10.21 -5.13 -0.17
CA LYS A 10 -9.69 -6.48 0.11
C LYS A 10 -8.84 -6.59 1.38
N PHE A 11 -8.52 -5.47 2.02
CA PHE A 11 -7.68 -5.49 3.22
C PHE A 11 -8.38 -6.19 4.39
N VAL A 12 -7.66 -7.16 4.97
CA VAL A 12 -7.99 -7.79 6.25
C VAL A 12 -6.84 -7.54 7.21
N CYS A 13 -7.15 -6.97 8.37
CA CYS A 13 -6.13 -6.61 9.34
C CYS A 13 -5.51 -7.85 10.00
N VAL A 14 -4.20 -8.03 9.88
CA VAL A 14 -3.46 -9.12 10.54
C VAL A 14 -3.47 -9.04 12.08
N LYS A 15 -3.77 -7.86 12.65
CA LYS A 15 -3.75 -7.65 14.12
C LYS A 15 -5.09 -7.87 14.80
N CYS A 16 -6.19 -7.43 14.18
CA CYS A 16 -7.53 -7.51 14.78
C CYS A 16 -8.55 -8.29 13.94
N LYS A 17 -8.15 -8.78 12.76
CA LYS A 17 -9.03 -9.47 11.79
C LYS A 17 -10.22 -8.64 11.29
N GLY A 18 -10.24 -7.33 11.58
CA GLY A 18 -11.20 -6.39 11.03
C GLY A 18 -11.02 -6.19 9.53
N SER A 19 -12.13 -6.06 8.82
CA SER A 19 -12.18 -5.76 7.38
C SER A 19 -12.16 -4.27 7.12
N GLY A 20 -11.55 -3.87 6.01
CA GLY A 20 -11.58 -2.49 5.53
C GLY A 20 -10.43 -1.64 6.03
N ALA A 21 -9.89 -0.84 5.12
CA ALA A 21 -8.80 0.08 5.38
C ALA A 21 -8.96 1.42 4.67
N THR A 22 -8.30 2.42 5.24
CA THR A 22 -8.06 3.70 4.59
C THR A 22 -6.71 3.64 3.87
N VAL A 23 -6.71 3.96 2.59
CA VAL A 23 -5.51 3.94 1.75
C VAL A 23 -5.05 5.36 1.47
N LYS A 24 -3.76 5.64 1.67
CA LYS A 24 -3.16 6.95 1.44
C LYS A 24 -1.83 6.81 0.72
N ARG A 25 -1.67 7.53 -0.39
CA ARG A 25 -0.39 7.65 -1.07
C ARG A 25 0.51 8.64 -0.32
N ILE A 26 1.71 8.21 0.02
CA ILE A 26 2.71 9.01 0.70
C ILE A 26 3.97 9.08 -0.16
N ALA A 27 4.61 10.24 -0.19
CA ALA A 27 5.92 10.41 -0.79
C ALA A 27 6.94 10.54 0.35
N ALA A 28 7.93 9.65 0.38
CA ALA A 28 9.03 9.77 1.33
C ALA A 28 10.06 10.73 0.73
N THR A 29 10.18 11.94 1.27
CA THR A 29 11.26 12.85 0.89
C THR A 29 12.53 12.42 1.61
N GLY A 30 13.50 11.86 0.88
CA GLY A 30 14.81 11.56 1.44
C GLY A 30 15.55 12.84 1.80
N ALA A 31 16.02 12.98 3.04
CA ALA A 31 16.87 14.10 3.44
C ALA A 31 18.28 13.89 2.86
N GLY A 32 18.71 14.75 1.93
CA GLY A 32 20.06 14.74 1.37
C GLY A 32 20.15 15.08 -0.12
N ILE A 33 21.30 14.73 -0.72
CA ILE A 33 21.71 14.90 -2.12
C ILE A 33 20.73 14.30 -3.16
N SER A 34 19.75 13.51 -2.73
CA SER A 34 18.65 12.94 -3.53
C SER A 34 17.73 13.98 -4.19
N ARG A 35 17.85 15.28 -3.86
CA ARG A 35 17.13 16.39 -4.53
C ARG A 35 17.73 16.81 -5.88
N ILE A 36 18.99 16.48 -6.18
CA ILE A 36 19.69 16.98 -7.37
C ILE A 36 19.50 16.05 -8.58
N PHE A 37 19.31 14.75 -8.34
CA PHE A 37 18.84 13.81 -9.35
C PHE A 37 17.34 13.64 -9.15
N ASN A 38 16.54 14.21 -10.05
CA ASN A 38 15.07 14.26 -9.98
C ASN A 38 14.40 12.89 -10.25
N ILE A 39 14.96 11.81 -9.68
CA ILE A 39 14.41 10.45 -9.61
C ILE A 39 14.07 10.21 -8.14
N GLN A 40 13.05 10.90 -7.63
CA GLN A 40 12.39 10.48 -6.40
C GLN A 40 11.02 9.91 -6.78
N HIS A 41 11.06 8.72 -7.40
CA HIS A 41 9.91 7.86 -7.69
C HIS A 41 9.47 7.03 -6.47
N ASN A 42 9.84 7.43 -5.25
CA ASN A 42 9.46 6.70 -4.03
C ASN A 42 8.05 7.10 -3.56
N LYS A 43 7.06 6.85 -4.41
CA LYS A 43 5.64 6.89 -4.02
C LYS A 43 5.37 5.59 -3.29
N PHE A 44 4.87 5.65 -2.07
CA PHE A 44 4.41 4.51 -1.30
C PHE A 44 2.91 4.60 -1.06
N VAL A 45 2.30 3.48 -0.74
CA VAL A 45 0.88 3.38 -0.37
C VAL A 45 0.80 2.90 1.06
N ALA A 46 0.27 3.73 1.95
CA ALA A 46 -0.03 3.36 3.33
C ALA A 46 -1.48 2.84 3.41
N VAL A 47 -1.69 1.67 4.00
CA VAL A 47 -2.98 1.03 4.18
C VAL A 47 -3.22 0.88 5.69
N SER A 48 -4.20 1.61 6.22
CA SER A 48 -4.48 1.69 7.65
C SER A 48 -5.81 1.03 7.99
N CYS A 49 -5.79 0.04 8.89
CA CYS A 49 -6.98 -0.60 9.43
C CYS A 49 -7.90 0.42 10.12
N GLN A 50 -9.17 0.46 9.72
CA GLN A 50 -10.14 1.39 10.32
C GLN A 50 -10.55 1.02 11.75
N GLN A 51 -10.30 -0.22 12.17
CA GLN A 51 -10.75 -0.73 13.46
C GLN A 51 -9.71 -0.60 14.57
N CYS A 52 -8.42 -0.82 14.27
CA CYS A 52 -7.35 -0.78 15.28
C CYS A 52 -6.19 0.18 14.95
N GLY A 53 -6.21 0.84 13.79
CA GLY A 53 -5.18 1.79 13.38
C GLY A 53 -3.86 1.17 12.90
N TYR A 54 -3.73 -0.16 12.89
CA TYR A 54 -2.56 -0.84 12.32
C TYR A 54 -2.36 -0.41 10.87
N THR A 55 -1.13 -0.03 10.52
CA THR A 55 -0.81 0.53 9.20
C THR A 55 0.34 -0.21 8.55
N GLU A 56 0.14 -0.59 7.29
CA GLU A 56 1.15 -1.22 6.43
C GLU A 56 1.53 -0.27 5.29
N ILE A 57 2.76 -0.36 4.81
CA ILE A 57 3.28 0.49 3.74
C ILE A 57 3.77 -0.40 2.59
N TYR A 58 3.25 -0.15 1.39
CA TYR A 58 3.53 -0.90 0.17
C TYR A 58 4.19 -0.02 -0.88
N ASN A 59 5.06 -0.62 -1.71
CA ASN A 59 5.55 0.01 -2.92
C ASN A 59 4.55 -0.27 -4.08
N PRO A 60 3.85 0.74 -4.63
CA PRO A 60 2.89 0.58 -5.71
C PRO A 60 3.52 0.02 -6.99
N GLU A 61 4.80 0.29 -7.28
CA GLU A 61 5.45 -0.26 -8.49
C GLU A 61 5.51 -1.79 -8.47
N MET A 62 5.68 -2.37 -7.28
CA MET A 62 5.67 -3.83 -7.09
C MET A 62 4.26 -4.44 -7.22
N LEU A 63 3.22 -3.61 -7.09
CA LEU A 63 1.82 -4.00 -7.23
C LEU A 63 1.26 -3.73 -8.65
N GLU A 64 1.82 -2.76 -9.37
CA GLU A 64 1.33 -2.32 -10.69
C GLU A 64 1.90 -3.13 -11.85
N GLY A 65 3.10 -3.71 -11.72
CA GLY A 65 3.84 -4.40 -12.79
C GLY A 65 3.66 -5.91 -12.92
N LYS A 66 2.73 -6.53 -12.19
CA LYS A 66 2.41 -7.95 -12.35
C LYS A 66 0.96 -8.09 -12.84
N ASP A 67 0.76 -8.80 -13.94
CA ASP A 67 -0.56 -9.16 -14.50
C ASP A 67 -1.46 -9.93 -13.51
N THR A 68 -0.93 -10.28 -12.34
CA THR A 68 -1.57 -10.90 -11.19
C THR A 68 -1.98 -9.88 -10.12
N ARG A 69 -2.78 -8.89 -10.50
CA ARG A 69 -3.33 -7.88 -9.56
C ARG A 69 -4.28 -8.46 -8.50
N GLY A 70 -4.89 -9.62 -8.77
CA GLY A 70 -5.75 -10.33 -7.81
C GLY A 70 -4.96 -11.19 -6.82
N ASP A 71 -3.96 -11.94 -7.33
CA ASP A 71 -3.32 -13.02 -6.58
C ASP A 71 -2.36 -12.52 -5.49
N ILE A 72 -1.66 -11.41 -5.72
CA ILE A 72 -0.74 -10.86 -4.69
C ILE A 72 -1.52 -10.27 -3.51
N LEU A 73 -2.69 -9.67 -3.76
CA LEU A 73 -3.54 -9.18 -2.70
C LEU A 73 -4.11 -10.34 -1.87
N ASP A 74 -4.51 -11.44 -2.50
CA ASP A 74 -4.98 -12.62 -1.78
C ASP A 74 -3.84 -13.35 -1.04
N VAL A 75 -2.60 -13.30 -1.51
CA VAL A 75 -1.44 -13.87 -0.77
C VAL A 75 -1.04 -13.03 0.45
N ILE A 76 -1.19 -11.71 0.37
CA ILE A 76 -0.82 -10.79 1.47
C ILE A 76 -1.98 -10.63 2.47
N PHE A 77 -3.23 -10.70 2.02
CA PHE A 77 -4.43 -10.46 2.85
C PHE A 77 -5.31 -11.70 3.08
N GLY A 78 -5.10 -12.81 2.36
CA GLY A 78 -5.93 -14.03 2.40
C GLY A 78 -5.46 -15.08 3.40
N GLY A 79 -5.35 -14.69 4.67
CA GLY A 79 -5.11 -15.60 5.81
C GLY A 79 -6.09 -15.41 6.97
#